data_AF-A0A920CI11-F1
#
_entry.id   AF-A0A920CI11-F1
#
_cell.length_a   1.000
_cell.length_b   1.000
_cell.length_c   1.000
_cell.angle_alpha   90.00
_cell.angle_beta   90.00
_cell.angle_gamma   90.00
#
_symmetry.space_group_name_H-M   'P 1'
#
loop_
_entity.id
_entity.type
_entity.pdbx_description
1 polymer ?
#
loop_
_entity_poly.entity_id
_entity_poly.type
_entity_poly.pdbx_seq_one_letter_code
_entity_poly.pdbx_strand_id
1 'polypeptide(L)'
;MKKNNPLHPFASKKDARTALNQSNAARVVAQFNINRRYKRTASEKKAYKPGNIGPSVIATAIKEHYGRIIPRRSRKYIAKVGGQPVPKFYS
;
A
#
# COMPACT_ATOMS: atom_id res chain seq x y z
N MET A 1 -6.94 -61.17 23.77
CA MET A 1 -6.34 -59.83 23.54
C MET A 1 -5.69 -59.83 22.17
N LYS A 2 -6.17 -59.02 21.21
CA LYS A 2 -5.55 -58.94 19.87
C LYS A 2 -4.27 -58.11 19.97
N LYS A 3 -3.12 -58.70 19.60
CA LYS A 3 -1.83 -58.02 19.56
C LYS A 3 -1.83 -57.06 18.37
N ASN A 4 -1.59 -55.77 18.62
CA ASN A 4 -1.40 -54.80 17.55
C ASN A 4 -0.06 -55.10 16.87
N ASN A 5 -0.10 -55.40 15.58
CA ASN A 5 1.12 -55.56 14.77
C ASN A 5 1.78 -54.18 14.63
N PRO A 6 3.08 -54.02 14.94
CA PRO A 6 3.77 -52.72 14.91
C PRO A 6 3.86 -52.10 13.51
N LEU A 7 3.52 -52.87 12.47
CA LEU A 7 3.54 -52.45 11.07
C LEU A 7 2.28 -51.69 10.62
N HIS A 8 1.20 -51.72 11.40
CA HIS A 8 -0.02 -50.99 11.08
C HIS A 8 -0.39 -50.03 12.22
N PRO A 9 -0.19 -48.72 12.04
CA PRO A 9 -0.42 -47.72 13.10
C PRO A 9 -1.91 -47.52 13.46
N PHE A 10 -2.83 -48.20 12.77
CA PHE A 10 -4.28 -48.07 12.98
C PHE A 10 -4.91 -49.43 13.26
N ALA A 11 -5.78 -49.48 14.27
CA ALA A 11 -6.47 -50.69 14.71
C ALA A 11 -7.52 -51.17 13.69
N SER A 12 -8.09 -50.27 12.89
CA SER A 12 -9.06 -50.59 11.85
C SER A 12 -8.95 -49.69 10.62
N LYS A 13 -9.49 -50.15 9.47
CA LYS A 13 -9.59 -49.35 8.24
C LYS A 13 -10.38 -48.05 8.45
N LYS A 14 -11.36 -48.08 9.36
CA LYS A 14 -12.17 -46.90 9.72
C LYS A 14 -11.34 -45.85 10.44
N ASP A 15 -10.45 -46.28 11.34
CA ASP A 15 -9.56 -45.38 12.08
C ASP A 15 -8.53 -44.75 11.15
N ALA A 16 -7.96 -45.54 10.23
CA ALA A 16 -7.06 -45.03 9.20
C ALA A 16 -7.74 -43.97 8.32
N ARG A 17 -9.00 -44.20 7.91
CA ARG A 17 -9.78 -43.23 7.11
C ARG A 17 -10.11 -41.97 7.90
N THR A 18 -10.39 -42.11 9.19
CA THR A 18 -10.67 -40.97 10.08
C THR A 18 -9.43 -40.11 10.28
N ALA A 19 -8.27 -40.74 10.53
CA ALA A 19 -6.99 -40.05 10.64
C ALA A 19 -6.61 -39.31 9.34
N LEU A 20 -6.84 -39.93 8.18
CA LEU A 20 -6.62 -39.30 6.88
C LEU A 20 -7.51 -38.07 6.67
N ASN A 21 -8.79 -38.15 7.05
CA ASN A 21 -9.70 -37.01 6.93
C ASN A 21 -9.28 -35.86 7.86
N GLN A 22 -8.87 -36.18 9.08
CA GLN A 22 -8.37 -35.19 10.05
C GLN A 22 -7.08 -34.52 9.59
N SER A 23 -6.13 -35.29 9.04
CA SER A 23 -4.87 -34.73 8.52
C SER A 23 -5.09 -33.83 7.32
N ASN A 24 -5.99 -34.21 6.41
CA ASN A 24 -6.38 -33.36 5.28
C ASN A 24 -7.03 -32.06 5.73
N ALA A 25 -7.96 -32.11 6.70
CA ALA A 25 -8.60 -30.92 7.25
C ALA A 25 -7.58 -29.99 7.92
N ALA A 26 -6.67 -30.56 8.73
CA ALA A 26 -5.61 -29.79 9.39
C ALA A 26 -4.68 -29.10 8.38
N ARG A 27 -4.33 -29.78 7.28
CA ARG A 27 -3.50 -29.22 6.20
C ARG A 27 -4.17 -28.01 5.54
N VAL A 28 -5.47 -28.07 5.28
CA VAL A 28 -6.23 -26.96 4.70
C VAL A 28 -6.25 -25.76 5.64
N VAL A 29 -6.51 -25.98 6.93
CA VAL A 29 -6.51 -24.91 7.94
C VAL A 29 -5.12 -24.28 8.08
N ALA A 30 -4.07 -25.08 8.11
CA ALA A 30 -2.69 -24.59 8.17
C ALA A 30 -2.35 -23.74 6.95
N GLN A 31 -2.71 -24.19 5.73
CA GLN A 31 -2.49 -23.45 4.51
C GLN A 31 -3.26 -22.12 4.49
N PHE A 32 -4.51 -22.11 4.97
CA PHE A 32 -5.31 -20.90 5.09
C PHE A 32 -4.68 -19.90 6.08
N ASN A 33 -4.14 -20.37 7.20
CA ASN A 33 -3.47 -19.53 8.19
C ASN A 33 -2.14 -18.96 7.67
N ILE A 34 -1.37 -19.74 6.90
CA ILE A 34 -0.16 -19.25 6.21
C ILE A 34 -0.53 -18.16 5.20
N ASN A 35 -1.60 -18.37 4.42
CA ASN A 35 -2.04 -17.44 3.39
C ASN A 35 -2.81 -16.23 3.94
N ARG A 36 -3.24 -16.28 5.20
CA ARG A 36 -3.84 -15.13 5.90
C ARG A 36 -2.75 -14.08 6.04
N ARG A 37 -2.72 -13.15 5.08
CA ARG A 37 -1.99 -11.89 5.24
C ARG A 37 -2.58 -11.19 6.45
N TYR A 38 -1.86 -11.23 7.56
CA TYR A 38 -2.18 -10.39 8.71
C TYR A 38 -2.31 -8.95 8.21
N LYS A 39 -3.39 -8.27 8.58
CA LYS A 39 -3.54 -6.84 8.26
C LYS A 39 -2.27 -6.16 8.74
N ARG A 40 -1.65 -5.33 7.89
CA ARG A 40 -0.49 -4.55 8.31
C ARG A 40 -0.85 -3.80 9.58
N THR A 41 0.05 -3.82 10.55
CA THR A 41 -0.07 -2.97 11.74
C THR A 41 -0.25 -1.52 11.30
N ALA A 42 -1.04 -0.75 12.08
CA ALA A 42 -1.21 0.66 11.82
C ALA A 42 0.16 1.33 11.75
N SER A 43 0.39 2.16 10.73
CA SER A 43 1.67 2.84 10.61
C SER A 43 1.78 3.92 11.68
N GLU A 44 2.83 3.88 12.48
CA GLU A 44 3.18 4.94 13.43
C GLU A 44 3.70 6.21 12.73
N LYS A 45 3.85 6.18 11.40
CA LYS A 45 4.30 7.34 10.63
C LYS A 45 3.27 8.46 10.80
N LYS A 46 3.74 9.63 11.20
CA LYS A 46 2.93 10.85 11.21
C LYS A 46 2.36 11.06 9.80
N ALA A 47 1.05 11.29 9.72
CA ALA A 47 0.40 11.65 8.47
C ALA A 47 1.07 12.91 7.89
N TYR A 48 1.23 12.93 6.56
CA TYR A 48 1.75 14.11 5.88
C TYR A 48 0.86 15.31 6.19
N LYS A 49 1.45 16.36 6.78
CA LYS A 49 0.82 17.66 6.96
C LYS A 49 1.18 18.51 5.74
N PRO A 50 0.25 18.80 4.82
CA PRO A 50 0.54 19.75 3.75
C PRO A 50 0.91 21.10 4.38
N GLY A 51 1.99 21.72 3.89
CA GLY A 51 2.31 23.11 4.24
C GLY A 51 1.29 24.08 3.63
N ASN A 52 1.34 25.35 4.05
CA ASN A 52 0.42 26.39 3.56
C ASN A 52 0.63 26.77 2.08
N ILE A 53 1.69 26.28 1.43
CA ILE A 53 1.93 26.51 0.00
C ILE A 53 1.26 25.38 -0.78
N GLY A 54 -0.06 25.47 -0.89
CA GLY A 54 -0.82 24.60 -1.78
C GLY A 54 -0.53 24.94 -3.25
N PRO A 55 -0.65 23.98 -4.19
CA PRO A 55 -0.60 24.27 -5.63
C PRO A 55 -1.61 25.35 -6.03
N SER A 56 -2.73 25.43 -5.31
CA SER A 56 -3.72 26.50 -5.43
C SER A 56 -3.15 27.89 -5.13
N VAL A 57 -2.33 28.05 -4.10
CA VAL A 57 -1.74 29.35 -3.71
C VAL A 57 -0.79 29.86 -4.80
N ILE A 58 0.06 28.99 -5.34
CA ILE A 58 0.96 29.33 -6.46
C ILE A 58 0.14 29.68 -7.71
N ALA A 59 -0.91 28.91 -8.00
CA ALA A 59 -1.78 29.16 -9.15
C ALA A 59 -2.53 30.50 -9.02
N THR A 60 -3.02 30.83 -7.82
CA THR A 60 -3.65 32.12 -7.52
C THR A 60 -2.66 33.27 -7.70
N ALA A 61 -1.46 33.17 -7.14
CA ALA A 61 -0.44 34.22 -7.27
C ALA A 61 0.01 34.43 -8.73
N ILE A 62 0.11 33.36 -9.53
CA ILE A 62 0.38 33.47 -10.97
C ILE A 62 -0.77 34.16 -11.69
N LYS A 63 -2.02 33.81 -11.35
CA LYS A 63 -3.21 34.42 -11.95
C LYS A 63 -3.33 35.90 -11.61
N GLU A 64 -3.05 36.30 -10.37
CA GLU A 64 -3.05 37.71 -9.94
C GLU A 64 -1.98 38.52 -10.71
N HIS A 65 -0.77 37.97 -10.85
CA HIS A 65 0.32 38.68 -11.53
C HIS A 65 0.12 38.80 -13.05
N TYR A 66 -0.46 37.80 -13.71
CA TYR A 66 -0.55 37.74 -15.18
C TYR A 66 -1.98 37.78 -15.74
N GLY A 67 -2.99 37.93 -14.89
CA GLY A 67 -4.42 37.86 -15.24
C GLY A 67 -4.94 36.45 -15.58
N ARG A 68 -4.05 35.48 -15.82
CA ARG A 68 -4.38 34.08 -16.13
C ARG A 68 -3.26 33.15 -15.68
N ILE A 69 -3.58 31.87 -15.48
CA ILE A 69 -2.57 30.85 -15.17
C ILE A 69 -1.77 30.57 -16.44
N ILE A 70 -0.50 30.98 -16.46
CA ILE A 70 0.41 30.73 -17.58
C ILE A 70 1.52 29.74 -17.24
N PRO A 71 1.94 28.90 -18.21
CA PRO A 71 3.00 27.93 -18.00
C PRO A 71 4.35 28.60 -17.77
N ARG A 72 5.24 27.87 -17.12
CA ARG A 72 6.58 28.35 -16.73
C ARG A 72 7.39 28.93 -17.90
N ARG A 73 7.31 28.31 -19.08
CA ARG A 73 8.03 28.74 -20.29
C ARG A 73 7.61 30.13 -20.74
N SER A 74 6.31 30.40 -20.76
CA SER A 74 5.75 31.71 -21.10
C SER A 74 6.16 32.79 -20.10
N ARG A 75 6.15 32.48 -18.80
CA ARG A 75 6.64 33.42 -17.75
C ARG A 75 8.09 33.82 -17.95
N LYS A 76 8.96 32.85 -18.25
CA LYS A 76 10.37 33.10 -18.57
C LYS A 76 10.54 33.97 -19.82
N TYR A 77 9.75 33.69 -20.85
CA TYR A 77 9.81 34.45 -22.10
C TYR A 77 9.39 35.92 -21.87
N ILE A 78 8.27 36.14 -21.16
CA ILE A 78 7.80 37.50 -20.82
C ILE A 78 8.84 38.26 -20.02
N ALA A 79 9.44 37.64 -19.00
CA ALA A 79 10.50 38.25 -18.20
C ALA A 79 11.74 38.61 -19.04
N LYS A 80 12.16 37.70 -19.95
CA LYS A 80 13.28 37.95 -20.87
C LYS A 80 13.00 39.10 -21.84
N VAL A 81 11.81 39.14 -22.43
CA VAL A 81 11.41 40.21 -23.36
C VAL A 81 11.28 41.56 -22.65
N GLY A 82 10.73 41.57 -21.44
CA GLY A 82 10.57 42.78 -20.63
C GLY A 82 11.83 43.24 -19.90
N GLY A 83 12.95 42.51 -19.99
CA GLY A 83 14.18 42.84 -19.25
C GLY A 83 14.05 42.74 -17.72
N GLN A 84 13.04 42.02 -17.23
CA GLN A 84 12.75 41.88 -15.80
C GLN A 84 13.20 40.52 -15.26
N PRO A 85 13.55 40.40 -13.97
CA PRO A 85 13.81 39.11 -13.35
C PRO A 85 12.54 38.24 -13.35
N VAL A 86 12.73 36.91 -13.39
CA VAL A 86 11.59 35.97 -13.32
C VAL A 86 11.00 36.01 -11.90
N PRO A 87 9.73 36.38 -11.71
CA PRO A 87 9.12 36.43 -10.39
C PRO A 87 9.05 35.03 -9.77
N LYS A 88 9.42 34.94 -8.48
CA LYS A 88 9.28 33.74 -7.66
C LYS A 88 7.92 33.76 -6.98
N PHE A 89 7.19 32.66 -7.09
CA PHE A 89 5.85 32.49 -6.49
C PHE A 89 5.87 31.55 -5.28
N TYR A 90 7.07 31.28 -4.76
CA TYR A 90 7.32 30.47 -3.57
C TYR A 90 8.49 31.12 -2.81
N SER A 91 8.47 30.99 -1.47
CA SER A 91 9.58 31.39 -0.60
C SER A 91 10.68 30.34 -0.62
#